data_AF-A0A2D4JI77-F1
#
_entry.id   AF-A0A2D4JI77-F1
#
_cell.length_a   1.000
_cell.length_b   1.000
_cell.length_c   1.000
_cell.angle_alpha   90.00
_cell.angle_beta   90.00
_cell.angle_gamma   90.00
#
_symmetry.space_group_name_H-M   'P 1'
#
loop_
_entity.id
_entity.type
_entity.pdbx_description
1 polymer ?
#
loop_
_entity_poly.entity_id
_entity_poly.type
_entity_poly.pdbx_seq_one_letter_code
_entity_poly.pdbx_strand_id
1 'polypeptide(L)'
;SMGTRKPLTPIDNPMDLSSGSLSIMDMSIEAEQKINVNHVPDYIEDIYKYLREMEVKCKPKVGYMKKQPDITNNMRAILVDWLVEVGEEYKLQNETLHLAVNYIDRF
;
A
#
# COMPACT_ATOMS: atom_id res chain seq x y z
N SER A 1 -13.25 77.87 5.27
CA SER A 1 -14.71 77.72 5.17
C SER A 1 -15.01 76.24 5.01
N MET A 2 -15.53 75.61 6.07
CA MET A 2 -15.70 74.15 6.19
C MET A 2 -16.96 73.69 5.44
N GLY A 3 -16.82 72.66 4.61
CA GLY A 3 -17.92 72.06 3.85
C GLY A 3 -18.95 71.35 4.75
N THR A 4 -20.22 71.55 4.45
CA THR A 4 -21.37 70.98 5.17
C THR A 4 -21.54 69.49 4.85
N ARG A 5 -21.59 68.63 5.87
CA ARG A 5 -21.83 67.18 5.74
C ARG A 5 -23.34 66.91 5.62
N LYS A 6 -23.75 66.06 4.66
CA LYS A 6 -25.13 65.57 4.51
C LYS A 6 -25.39 64.34 5.42
N PRO A 7 -26.64 64.06 5.84
CA PRO A 7 -26.97 62.98 6.77
C PRO A 7 -27.01 61.61 6.08
N LEU A 8 -26.67 60.55 6.81
CA LEU A 8 -26.72 59.15 6.36
C LEU A 8 -28.17 58.64 6.35
N THR A 9 -28.56 57.91 5.31
CA THR A 9 -29.87 57.25 5.19
C THR A 9 -29.91 55.97 6.04
N PRO A 10 -31.07 55.58 6.60
CA PRO A 10 -31.22 54.33 7.34
C PRO A 10 -30.98 53.10 6.46
N ILE A 11 -30.35 52.07 7.04
CA ILE A 11 -30.17 50.75 6.42
C ILE A 11 -31.47 49.95 6.67
N ASP A 12 -32.34 49.87 5.68
CA ASP A 12 -33.45 48.93 5.67
C ASP A 12 -32.94 47.55 5.23
N ASN A 13 -32.49 46.74 6.19
CA ASN A 13 -32.27 45.31 5.99
C ASN A 13 -33.54 44.54 6.38
N PRO A 14 -34.30 43.97 5.44
CA PRO A 14 -35.31 42.98 5.79
C PRO A 14 -34.60 41.70 6.26
N MET A 15 -34.88 41.29 7.50
CA MET A 15 -34.58 39.93 7.96
C MET A 15 -35.44 38.95 7.16
N ASP A 16 -34.87 38.36 6.11
CA ASP A 16 -35.39 37.11 5.56
C ASP A 16 -34.75 35.95 6.32
N LEU A 17 -35.59 35.29 7.11
CA LEU A 17 -35.27 34.12 7.89
C LEU A 17 -35.20 32.91 6.94
N SER A 18 -34.20 32.06 7.17
CA SER A 18 -34.12 30.68 6.67
C SER A 18 -33.41 30.46 5.33
N SER A 19 -32.12 30.84 5.29
CA SER A 19 -31.13 30.09 4.50
C SER A 19 -30.14 29.42 5.43
N GLY A 20 -30.22 28.10 5.46
CA GLY A 20 -29.40 27.22 6.27
C GLY A 20 -29.95 25.82 6.10
N SER A 21 -29.94 25.33 4.85
CA SER A 21 -30.13 23.91 4.57
C SER A 21 -29.12 23.18 5.46
N LEU A 22 -29.64 22.51 6.50
CA LEU A 22 -28.85 21.69 7.39
C LEU A 22 -28.22 20.62 6.51
N SER A 23 -26.93 20.78 6.24
CA SER A 23 -26.16 19.91 5.37
C SER A 23 -26.41 18.47 5.82
N ILE A 24 -27.14 17.72 4.98
CA ILE A 24 -27.13 16.26 5.06
C ILE A 24 -25.66 15.89 5.02
N MET A 25 -25.20 15.21 6.06
CA MET A 25 -23.88 14.62 6.13
C MET A 25 -23.76 13.69 4.91
N ASP A 26 -23.16 14.19 3.83
CA ASP A 26 -22.52 13.32 2.87
C ASP A 26 -21.27 12.81 3.60
N MET A 27 -21.46 11.71 4.32
CA MET A 27 -20.39 10.86 4.79
C MET A 27 -19.82 10.15 3.56
N SER A 28 -19.24 10.92 2.64
CA SER A 28 -18.32 10.37 1.67
C SER A 28 -17.25 9.67 2.50
N ILE A 29 -17.25 8.35 2.44
CA ILE A 29 -16.21 7.50 3.01
C ILE A 29 -14.93 8.01 2.37
N GLU A 30 -14.18 8.84 3.08
CA GLU A 30 -12.79 9.10 2.74
C GLU A 30 -12.16 7.72 2.78
N ALA A 31 -11.90 7.17 1.60
CA ALA A 31 -11.13 5.96 1.47
C ALA A 31 -9.87 6.21 2.30
N GLU A 32 -9.72 5.51 3.42
CA GLU A 32 -8.53 5.57 4.24
C GLU A 32 -7.37 5.32 3.28
N GLN A 33 -6.68 6.40 2.88
CA GLN A 33 -5.45 6.28 2.12
C GLN A 33 -4.49 5.64 3.09
N LYS A 34 -4.40 4.31 3.03
CA LYS A 34 -3.46 3.51 3.78
C LYS A 34 -2.08 4.03 3.39
N ILE A 35 -1.53 4.93 4.20
CA ILE A 35 -0.22 5.53 3.97
C ILE A 35 0.73 4.36 3.82
N ASN A 36 1.26 4.16 2.61
CA ASN A 36 2.21 3.10 2.36
C ASN A 36 3.51 3.51 3.07
N VAL A 37 3.73 2.96 4.26
CA VAL A 37 4.90 3.24 5.11
C VAL A 37 6.21 2.91 4.38
N ASN A 38 6.15 2.08 3.33
CA ASN A 38 7.29 1.72 2.49
C ASN A 38 7.58 2.75 1.38
N HIS A 39 6.72 3.74 1.18
CA HIS A 39 6.95 4.81 0.23
C HIS A 39 7.77 5.93 0.89
N VAL A 40 9.08 5.71 0.96
CA VAL A 40 10.04 6.71 1.46
C VAL A 40 10.95 7.15 0.31
N PRO A 41 10.65 8.28 -0.35
CA PRO A 41 11.28 8.67 -1.62
C PRO A 41 12.81 8.80 -1.51
N ASP A 42 13.30 9.22 -0.34
CA ASP A 42 14.72 9.44 -0.08
C ASP A 42 15.55 8.15 -0.11
N TYR A 43 14.94 6.99 0.15
CA TYR A 43 15.66 5.71 0.21
C TYR A 43 15.39 4.79 -0.98
N ILE A 44 14.60 5.23 -1.96
CA ILE A 44 14.19 4.37 -3.08
C ILE A 44 15.43 3.79 -3.80
N GLU A 45 16.39 4.64 -4.16
CA GLU A 45 17.60 4.20 -4.87
C GLU A 45 18.45 3.24 -4.04
N ASP A 46 18.66 3.55 -2.76
CA ASP A 46 19.45 2.73 -1.85
C ASP A 46 18.79 1.37 -1.58
N ILE A 47 17.47 1.34 -1.39
CA ILE A 47 16.69 0.12 -1.23
C ILE A 47 16.80 -0.72 -2.49
N TYR A 48 16.58 -0.13 -3.68
CA TYR A 48 16.69 -0.88 -4.93
C TYR A 48 18.10 -1.44 -5.12
N LYS A 49 19.13 -0.64 -4.91
CA LYS A 49 20.52 -1.10 -5.00
C LYS A 49 20.79 -2.27 -4.05
N TYR A 50 20.40 -2.13 -2.79
CA TYR A 50 20.55 -3.18 -1.78
C TYR A 50 19.80 -4.46 -2.18
N LEU A 51 18.55 -4.36 -2.62
CA LEU A 51 17.77 -5.51 -3.06
C LEU A 51 18.44 -6.24 -4.23
N ARG A 52 18.96 -5.52 -5.22
CA ARG A 52 19.69 -6.13 -6.35
C ARG A 52 20.97 -6.85 -5.91
N GLU A 53 21.69 -6.32 -4.93
CA GLU A 53 22.85 -7.00 -4.35
C GLU A 53 22.44 -8.27 -3.59
N MET A 54 21.34 -8.18 -2.82
CA MET A 54 20.84 -9.30 -2.03
C MET A 54 20.24 -10.42 -2.88
N GLU A 55 19.60 -10.12 -4.00
CA GLU A 55 19.10 -11.11 -4.97
C GLU A 55 20.20 -12.07 -5.41
N VAL A 56 21.41 -11.56 -5.65
CA VAL A 56 22.55 -12.39 -6.06
C VAL A 56 23.06 -13.25 -4.89
N LYS A 57 23.16 -12.67 -3.69
CA LYS A 57 23.64 -13.37 -2.48
C LYS A 57 22.67 -14.45 -2.01
N CYS A 58 21.37 -14.23 -2.17
CA CYS A 58 20.30 -15.14 -1.75
C CYS A 58 19.81 -16.05 -2.89
N LYS A 59 20.57 -16.18 -3.98
CA LYS A 59 20.19 -17.03 -5.11
C LYS A 59 20.46 -18.51 -4.77
N PRO A 60 19.48 -19.42 -4.98
CA PRO A 60 19.72 -20.86 -4.85
C PRO A 60 20.67 -21.37 -5.93
N LYS A 61 21.37 -22.48 -5.65
CA LYS A 61 22.30 -23.09 -6.61
C LYS A 61 21.51 -23.67 -7.80
N VAL A 62 21.69 -23.16 -9.01
CA VAL A 62 20.92 -23.53 -10.23
C VAL A 62 20.82 -25.04 -10.47
N GLY A 63 21.81 -25.84 -10.02
CA GLY A 63 21.82 -27.30 -10.16
C GLY A 63 21.59 -28.07 -8.86
N TYR A 64 21.03 -27.48 -7.80
CA TYR A 64 20.90 -28.16 -6.50
C TYR A 64 20.11 -29.47 -6.62
N MET A 65 19.06 -29.50 -7.45
CA MET A 65 18.22 -30.69 -7.65
C MET A 65 18.99 -31.87 -8.25
N LYS A 66 20.10 -31.63 -8.98
CA LYS A 66 20.94 -32.73 -9.51
C LYS A 66 21.73 -33.46 -8.42
N LYS A 67 21.89 -32.85 -7.25
CA LYS A 67 22.61 -33.43 -6.10
C LYS A 67 21.67 -34.17 -5.14
N GLN A 68 20.37 -34.05 -5.35
CA GLN A 68 19.36 -34.66 -4.51
C GLN A 68 19.07 -36.07 -5.05
N PRO A 69 19.35 -37.15 -4.29
CA PRO A 69 19.17 -38.51 -4.78
C PRO A 69 17.70 -38.96 -4.83
N ASP A 70 16.87 -38.45 -3.91
CA ASP A 70 15.53 -38.99 -3.66
C ASP A 70 14.39 -38.05 -4.08
N ILE A 71 14.70 -36.80 -4.41
CA ILE A 71 13.70 -35.78 -4.77
C ILE A 71 13.92 -35.23 -6.18
N THR A 72 12.83 -34.84 -6.82
CA THR A 72 12.81 -34.37 -8.22
C THR A 72 12.20 -32.99 -8.34
N ASN A 73 12.45 -32.31 -9.47
CA ASN A 73 11.78 -31.04 -9.79
C ASN A 73 10.25 -31.16 -9.79
N ASN A 74 9.70 -32.32 -10.14
CA ASN A 74 8.26 -32.55 -10.11
C ASN A 74 7.71 -32.59 -8.68
N MET A 75 8.42 -33.25 -7.75
CA MET A 75 8.05 -33.25 -6.32
C MET A 75 8.11 -31.84 -5.73
N ARG A 76 9.10 -31.04 -6.12
CA ARG A 76 9.14 -29.61 -5.76
C ARG A 76 7.93 -28.84 -6.30
N ALA A 77 7.54 -29.07 -7.55
CA ALA A 77 6.38 -28.40 -8.14
C ALA A 77 5.10 -28.71 -7.34
N ILE A 78 4.89 -29.98 -6.98
CA ILE A 78 3.77 -30.42 -6.13
C ILE A 78 3.82 -29.74 -4.75
N LEU A 79 5.01 -29.64 -4.13
CA LEU A 79 5.16 -28.96 -2.85
C LEU A 79 4.80 -27.46 -2.94
N VAL A 80 5.25 -26.78 -3.99
CA VAL A 80 4.98 -25.35 -4.17
C VAL A 80 3.50 -25.10 -4.44
N ASP A 81 2.85 -25.95 -5.23
CA ASP A 81 1.41 -25.91 -5.48
C ASP A 81 0.62 -26.04 -4.16
N TRP A 82 0.98 -27.02 -3.33
CA TRP A 82 0.40 -27.18 -2.00
C TRP A 82 0.64 -25.95 -1.10
N LEU A 83 1.83 -25.33 -1.16
CA LEU A 83 2.11 -24.11 -0.38
C LEU A 83 1.25 -22.91 -0.83
N VAL A 84 0.82 -22.86 -2.09
CA VAL A 84 -0.13 -21.84 -2.56
C VAL A 84 -1.47 -22.04 -1.86
N GLU A 85 -2.01 -23.26 -1.87
CA GLU A 85 -3.27 -23.60 -1.19
C GLU A 85 -3.22 -23.26 0.30
N VAL A 86 -2.12 -23.62 0.98
CA VAL A 86 -1.91 -23.26 2.38
C VAL A 86 -1.86 -21.75 2.57
N GLY A 87 -1.17 -21.02 1.69
CA GLY A 87 -1.10 -19.56 1.74
C GLY A 87 -2.47 -18.91 1.62
N GLU A 88 -3.32 -19.42 0.74
CA GLU A 88 -4.69 -18.95 0.53
C GLU A 88 -5.60 -19.25 1.74
N GLU A 89 -5.55 -20.47 2.27
CA GLU A 89 -6.34 -20.90 3.43
C GLU A 89 -6.08 -19.99 4.66
N TYR A 90 -4.81 -19.67 4.91
CA TYR A 90 -4.41 -18.80 6.02
C TYR A 90 -4.35 -17.30 5.66
N LYS A 91 -4.74 -16.93 4.43
CA LYS A 91 -4.75 -15.54 3.93
C LYS A 91 -3.40 -14.84 4.12
N LEU A 92 -2.31 -15.56 3.85
CA LEU A 92 -0.96 -15.03 3.94
C LEU A 92 -0.66 -14.06 2.79
N GLN A 93 0.35 -13.21 2.98
CA GLN A 93 0.83 -12.34 1.91
C GLN A 93 1.59 -13.15 0.85
N ASN A 94 1.49 -12.75 -0.41
CA ASN A 94 2.27 -13.35 -1.50
C ASN A 94 3.77 -13.31 -1.20
N GLU A 95 4.25 -12.24 -0.55
CA GLU A 95 5.64 -12.11 -0.12
C GLU A 95 6.08 -13.29 0.77
N THR A 96 5.22 -13.76 1.67
CA THR A 96 5.50 -14.91 2.54
C THR A 96 5.72 -16.19 1.73
N LEU A 97 4.92 -16.43 0.69
CA LEU A 97 5.10 -17.58 -0.21
C LEU A 97 6.45 -17.50 -0.94
N HIS A 98 6.78 -16.34 -1.51
CA HIS A 98 8.04 -16.13 -2.23
C HIS A 98 9.25 -16.36 -1.31
N LEU A 99 9.19 -15.88 -0.06
CA LEU A 99 10.23 -16.12 0.95
C LEU A 99 10.33 -17.60 1.31
N ALA A 100 9.21 -18.29 1.54
CA ALA A 100 9.20 -19.72 1.86
C ALA A 100 9.85 -20.55 0.73
N VAL A 101 9.49 -20.28 -0.53
CA VAL A 101 10.11 -20.95 -1.69
C VAL A 101 11.61 -20.63 -1.79
N ASN A 102 12.01 -19.37 -1.56
CA ASN A 102 13.44 -19.01 -1.53
C ASN A 102 14.20 -19.79 -0.45
N TYR A 103 13.61 -19.97 0.74
CA TYR A 103 14.24 -20.74 1.81
C TYR A 103 14.34 -22.23 1.47
N ILE A 104 13.28 -22.82 0.92
CA ILE A 104 13.28 -24.23 0.48
C ILE A 104 14.36 -24.47 -0.58
N ASP A 105 14.46 -23.62 -1.61
CA ASP A 105 15.43 -23.81 -2.70
C ASP A 105 16.90 -23.63 -2.27
N ARG A 106 17.14 -22.97 -1.14
CA ARG A 106 18.49 -22.70 -0.61
C ARG A 106 18.97 -23.74 0.39
N PHE A 107 18.04 -24.45 1.02
CA PHE A 107 18.33 -25.51 1.98
C PHE A 107 18.61 -26.83 1.25
#